data_AF-A0A354FJM0-F1
#
_entry.id   AF-A0A354FJM0-F1
#
_cell.length_a   1.000
_cell.length_b   1.000
_cell.length_c   1.000
_cell.angle_alpha   90.00
_cell.angle_beta   90.00
_cell.angle_gamma   90.00
#
_symmetry.space_group_name_H-M   'P 1'
#
loop_
_entity.id
_entity.type
_entity.pdbx_description
1 polymer ?
#
loop_
_entity_poly.entity_id
_entity_poly.type
_entity_poly.pdbx_seq_one_letter_code
_entity_poly.pdbx_strand_id
1 'polypeptide(L)'
;GGAPMAGAPLMQAAPAAAEAPGIELTPDLSLMEDEDDEDFEDGIQMTETDDSDVIYGTGRITDAAHHKFILENTDSSVKFLMRKELDGRPLKADQEEIYEAWQKRGLSRGRVRKHIFKIMGWDNIPDIPIHEIVSQVKGKAYEATHAES
;
A
#
# COMPACT_ATOMS: atom_id res chain seq x y z
N GLY A 1 2.08 -54.82 -53.07
CA GLY A 1 3.39 -54.36 -53.56
C GLY A 1 3.65 -52.97 -53.04
N GLY A 2 4.88 -52.71 -52.59
CA GLY A 2 5.39 -51.35 -52.35
C GLY A 2 5.54 -50.96 -50.88
N ALA A 3 6.71 -51.24 -50.29
CA ALA A 3 7.41 -50.29 -49.44
C ALA A 3 8.58 -49.72 -50.27
N PRO A 4 9.01 -48.45 -50.10
CA PRO A 4 10.04 -48.16 -49.08
C PRO A 4 9.94 -46.73 -48.45
N MET A 5 10.20 -46.56 -47.15
CA MET A 5 11.44 -46.12 -46.48
C MET A 5 11.72 -44.59 -46.41
N ALA A 6 12.01 -44.18 -45.17
CA ALA A 6 13.03 -43.23 -44.71
C ALA A 6 12.71 -41.72 -44.65
N GLY A 7 12.80 -41.21 -43.41
CA GLY A 7 12.96 -39.79 -43.09
C GLY A 7 12.78 -39.53 -41.60
N ALA A 8 13.85 -39.55 -40.81
CA ALA A 8 13.93 -38.96 -39.47
C ALA A 8 15.12 -38.00 -39.45
N PRO A 9 15.28 -37.07 -38.47
CA PRO A 9 14.34 -36.52 -37.50
C PRO A 9 14.32 -34.97 -37.50
N LEU A 10 13.33 -34.32 -36.87
CA LEU A 10 13.51 -32.96 -36.33
C LEU A 10 12.95 -32.89 -34.91
N MET A 11 13.89 -32.68 -34.00
CA MET A 11 13.68 -32.32 -32.61
C MET A 11 12.94 -30.97 -32.57
N GLN A 12 11.76 -30.90 -31.96
CA GLN A 12 11.36 -29.68 -31.28
C GLN A 12 10.52 -30.01 -30.05
N ALA A 13 10.98 -29.44 -28.94
CA ALA A 13 10.55 -29.67 -27.58
C ALA A 13 9.27 -28.90 -27.23
N ALA A 14 8.70 -29.33 -26.11
CA ALA A 14 7.73 -28.66 -25.23
C ALA A 14 6.26 -28.64 -25.65
N PRO A 15 5.38 -29.38 -24.94
CA PRO A 15 3.95 -29.15 -24.95
C PRO A 15 3.54 -28.09 -23.91
N ALA A 16 2.38 -27.48 -24.15
CA ALA A 16 1.55 -26.75 -23.20
C ALA A 16 2.06 -25.38 -22.72
N ALA A 17 1.85 -24.37 -23.57
CA ALA A 17 1.50 -23.05 -23.06
C ALA A 17 0.15 -23.17 -22.33
N ALA A 18 0.21 -23.41 -21.02
CA ALA A 18 -0.90 -23.17 -20.13
C ALA A 18 -1.20 -21.67 -20.18
N GLU A 19 -2.41 -21.32 -20.60
CA GLU A 19 -2.94 -19.97 -20.45
C GLU A 19 -2.93 -19.64 -18.95
N ALA A 20 -2.01 -18.76 -18.54
CA ALA A 20 -2.04 -18.18 -17.22
C ALA A 20 -3.30 -17.30 -17.13
N PRO A 21 -4.21 -17.50 -16.16
CA PRO A 21 -5.26 -16.53 -15.92
C PRO A 21 -4.56 -15.23 -15.52
N GLY A 22 -4.84 -14.16 -16.26
CA GLY A 22 -4.46 -12.81 -15.87
C GLY A 22 -5.15 -12.51 -14.55
N ILE A 23 -4.43 -12.70 -13.44
CA ILE A 23 -4.85 -12.24 -12.14
C ILE A 23 -4.77 -10.72 -12.22
N GLU A 24 -5.89 -10.07 -12.54
CA GLU A 24 -6.07 -8.67 -12.17
C GLU A 24 -5.98 -8.64 -10.64
N LEU A 25 -4.81 -8.24 -10.14
CA LEU A 25 -4.57 -7.97 -8.74
C LEU A 25 -5.33 -6.68 -8.39
N THR A 26 -6.66 -6.72 -8.40
CA THR A 26 -7.45 -5.81 -7.59
C THR A 26 -7.01 -6.07 -6.16
N PRO A 27 -6.43 -5.09 -5.45
CA PRO A 27 -6.06 -5.30 -4.07
C PRO A 27 -7.37 -5.64 -3.34
N ASP A 28 -7.48 -6.86 -2.83
CA ASP A 28 -8.63 -7.26 -2.03
C ASP A 28 -8.59 -6.44 -0.73
N LEU A 29 -9.36 -5.36 -0.72
CA LEU A 29 -9.44 -4.40 0.39
C LEU A 29 -10.24 -4.93 1.58
N SER A 30 -10.93 -6.08 1.41
CA SER A 30 -11.69 -6.79 2.44
C SER A 30 -10.81 -7.54 3.44
N LEU A 31 -9.62 -8.02 3.03
CA LEU A 31 -8.64 -8.62 3.94
C LEU A 31 -7.94 -7.61 4.88
N MET A 32 -8.34 -6.33 4.84
CA MET A 32 -7.70 -5.26 5.63
C MET A 32 -8.39 -5.01 6.98
N GLU A 33 -9.44 -5.76 7.31
CA GLU A 33 -10.26 -5.53 8.51
C GLU A 33 -9.69 -6.16 9.80
N ASP A 34 -8.65 -7.00 9.75
CA ASP A 34 -8.40 -7.96 10.85
C ASP A 34 -7.12 -7.77 11.71
N GLU A 35 -6.33 -6.71 11.57
CA GLU A 35 -5.12 -6.56 12.41
C GLU A 35 -4.97 -5.14 12.98
N ASP A 36 -5.18 -5.01 14.31
CA ASP A 36 -4.90 -3.86 15.20
C ASP A 36 -6.00 -2.79 15.46
N ASP A 37 -7.25 -3.19 15.74
CA ASP A 37 -8.25 -2.31 16.39
C ASP A 37 -8.22 -2.35 17.94
N GLU A 38 -7.37 -3.16 18.57
CA GLU A 38 -7.43 -3.41 20.03
C GLU A 38 -6.75 -2.35 20.93
N ASP A 39 -6.22 -1.26 20.38
CA ASP A 39 -5.35 -0.35 21.15
C ASP A 39 -5.62 1.13 20.85
N PHE A 40 -6.90 1.52 20.93
CA PHE A 40 -7.30 2.94 20.85
C PHE A 40 -7.24 3.66 22.22
N GLU A 41 -6.85 2.98 23.30
CA GLU A 41 -6.90 3.56 24.65
C GLU A 41 -5.74 3.23 25.62
N ASP A 42 -4.61 2.65 25.19
CA ASP A 42 -3.47 2.44 26.11
C ASP A 42 -2.52 3.65 26.14
N GLY A 43 -2.89 4.65 26.97
CA GLY A 43 -1.96 5.44 27.79
C GLY A 43 -0.77 6.16 27.13
N ILE A 44 -0.90 6.76 25.95
CA ILE A 44 0.26 7.31 25.21
C ILE A 44 0.75 8.66 25.75
N GLN A 45 1.99 8.67 26.22
CA GLN A 45 2.78 9.85 26.58
C GLN A 45 2.93 10.80 25.37
N MET A 46 2.37 12.01 25.50
CA MET A 46 2.23 13.04 24.45
C MET A 46 3.55 13.74 24.06
N THR A 47 4.66 13.02 23.96
CA THR A 47 5.90 13.62 23.45
C THR A 47 6.06 13.23 21.99
N GLU A 48 5.59 14.10 21.09
CA GLU A 48 6.00 14.05 19.68
C GLU A 48 7.51 14.34 19.65
N THR A 49 8.32 13.28 19.69
CA THR A 49 9.75 13.36 19.45
C THR A 49 10.01 13.06 17.98
N ASP A 50 11.10 13.61 17.45
CA ASP A 50 11.61 13.28 16.10
C ASP A 50 11.78 11.75 15.92
N ASP A 51 12.05 11.05 17.01
CA ASP A 51 12.17 9.58 17.06
C ASP A 51 10.86 8.84 16.72
N SER A 52 9.70 9.44 16.97
CA SER A 52 8.39 8.85 16.64
C SER A 52 7.97 9.07 15.18
N ASP A 53 8.76 9.82 14.38
CA ASP A 53 8.47 10.06 12.97
C ASP A 53 8.41 8.74 12.17
N VAL A 54 7.48 8.65 11.22
CA VAL A 54 7.27 7.42 10.45
C VAL A 54 8.44 7.16 9.50
N ILE A 55 8.91 8.18 8.79
CA ILE A 55 9.91 8.04 7.72
C ILE A 55 11.33 7.93 8.28
N TYR A 56 11.68 8.84 9.18
CA TYR A 56 13.04 9.04 9.68
C TYR A 56 13.22 8.62 11.14
N GLY A 57 12.14 8.46 11.89
CA GLY A 57 12.21 8.06 13.29
C GLY A 57 12.65 6.61 13.46
N THR A 58 13.06 6.27 14.68
CA THR A 58 13.45 4.91 15.08
C THR A 58 12.60 4.34 16.21
N GLY A 59 11.84 5.19 16.89
CA GLY A 59 11.00 4.87 18.03
C GLY A 59 9.60 4.41 17.63
N ARG A 60 8.75 4.20 18.63
CA ARG A 60 7.36 3.78 18.43
C ARG A 60 6.57 4.89 17.75
N ILE A 61 5.82 4.53 16.72
CA ILE A 61 4.99 5.47 15.97
C ILE A 61 3.72 5.73 16.77
N THR A 62 3.46 7.00 17.07
CA THR A 62 2.29 7.47 17.81
C THR A 62 1.13 7.83 16.86
N ASP A 63 -0.07 8.07 17.40
CA ASP A 63 -1.21 8.52 16.59
C ASP A 63 -0.97 9.90 15.95
N ALA A 64 -0.36 10.83 16.68
CA ALA A 64 0.04 12.12 16.13
C ALA A 64 0.98 11.97 14.92
N ALA A 65 1.95 11.05 15.01
CA ALA A 65 2.85 10.73 13.90
C ALA A 65 2.12 10.09 12.71
N HIS A 66 1.06 9.29 12.91
CA HIS A 66 0.23 8.79 11.81
C HIS A 66 -0.46 9.93 11.07
N HIS A 67 -1.08 10.86 11.82
CA HIS A 67 -1.79 11.97 11.21
C HIS A 67 -0.82 12.86 10.42
N LYS A 68 0.31 13.23 11.03
CA LYS A 68 1.37 14.01 10.39
C LYS A 68 1.93 13.33 9.15
N PHE A 69 2.14 12.01 9.20
CA PHE A 69 2.59 11.21 8.06
C PHE A 69 1.65 11.33 6.85
N ILE A 70 0.33 11.36 7.06
CA ILE A 70 -0.65 11.52 5.96
C ILE A 70 -0.61 12.93 5.38
N LEU A 71 -0.45 13.94 6.23
CA LEU A 71 -0.45 15.34 5.80
C LEU A 71 0.85 15.73 5.09
N GLU A 72 2.00 15.38 5.66
CA GLU A 72 3.32 15.75 5.14
C GLU A 72 3.83 14.77 4.08
N ASN A 73 3.52 13.48 4.23
CA ASN A 73 4.01 12.39 3.39
C ASN A 73 2.85 11.60 2.76
N THR A 74 1.89 12.31 2.17
CA THR A 74 0.68 11.72 1.58
C THR A 74 0.99 10.64 0.53
N ASP A 75 2.02 10.86 -0.28
CA ASP A 75 2.47 9.92 -1.30
C ASP A 75 2.82 8.54 -0.71
N SER A 76 3.72 8.55 0.28
CA SER A 76 4.15 7.37 1.01
C SER A 76 3.00 6.73 1.79
N SER A 77 2.11 7.55 2.35
CA SER A 77 0.92 7.07 3.07
C SER A 77 -0.03 6.29 2.18
N VAL A 78 -0.32 6.83 0.99
CA VAL A 78 -1.21 6.17 0.02
C VAL A 78 -0.52 4.94 -0.59
N LYS A 79 0.78 5.00 -0.91
CA LYS A 79 1.53 3.81 -1.36
C LYS A 79 1.52 2.70 -0.33
N PHE A 80 1.74 3.03 0.94
CA PHE A 80 1.68 2.10 2.07
C PHE A 80 0.28 1.49 2.21
N LEU A 81 -0.77 2.30 2.08
CA LEU A 81 -2.16 1.85 2.13
C LEU A 81 -2.48 0.90 0.96
N MET A 82 -2.17 1.30 -0.28
CA MET A 82 -2.51 0.56 -1.50
C MET A 82 -1.59 -0.63 -1.78
N ARG A 83 -0.44 -0.70 -1.10
CA ARG A 83 0.65 -1.66 -1.37
C ARG A 83 1.08 -1.67 -2.85
N LYS A 84 1.07 -0.49 -3.49
CA LYS A 84 1.38 -0.29 -4.91
C LYS A 84 2.09 1.05 -5.11
N GLU A 85 2.90 1.13 -6.16
CA GLU A 85 3.48 2.40 -6.63
C GLU A 85 2.40 3.29 -7.26
N LEU A 86 2.69 4.58 -7.45
CA LEU A 86 1.74 5.55 -8.03
C LEU A 86 1.30 5.20 -9.45
N ASP A 87 2.19 4.52 -10.18
CA ASP A 87 1.94 4.01 -11.53
C ASP A 87 1.09 2.72 -11.53
N GLY A 88 0.62 2.26 -10.36
CA GLY A 88 -0.16 1.02 -10.21
C GLY A 88 0.67 -0.27 -10.23
N ARG A 89 1.99 -0.15 -10.40
CA ARG A 89 2.92 -1.29 -10.38
C ARG A 89 3.04 -1.86 -8.96
N PRO A 90 3.40 -3.15 -8.83
CA PRO A 90 3.77 -3.71 -7.54
C PRO A 90 4.93 -2.92 -6.91
N LEU A 91 4.94 -2.85 -5.58
CA LEU A 91 6.04 -2.26 -4.83
C LEU A 91 7.35 -2.99 -5.11
N LYS A 92 8.46 -2.27 -4.96
CA LYS A 92 9.79 -2.88 -4.99
C LYS A 92 10.06 -3.56 -3.65
N ALA A 93 10.86 -4.62 -3.66
CA ALA A 93 11.25 -5.34 -2.44
C ALA A 93 11.86 -4.41 -1.37
N ASP A 94 12.69 -3.44 -1.77
CA ASP A 94 13.27 -2.46 -0.85
C ASP A 94 12.18 -1.61 -0.15
N GLN A 95 11.08 -1.31 -0.83
CA GLN A 95 9.97 -0.55 -0.25
C GLN A 95 9.13 -1.42 0.68
N GLU A 96 8.94 -2.70 0.34
CA GLU A 96 8.25 -3.64 1.21
C GLU A 96 8.99 -3.81 2.54
N GLU A 97 10.33 -3.92 2.53
CA GLU A 97 11.15 -4.00 3.75
C GLU A 97 10.97 -2.75 4.63
N ILE A 98 10.96 -1.55 4.02
CA ILE A 98 10.71 -0.29 4.73
C ILE A 98 9.31 -0.30 5.37
N TYR A 99 8.30 -0.79 4.65
CA TYR A 99 6.92 -0.82 5.14
C TYR A 99 6.74 -1.83 6.27
N GLU A 100 7.42 -2.98 6.20
CA GLU A 100 7.48 -3.93 7.32
C GLU A 100 8.13 -3.31 8.56
N ALA A 101 9.18 -2.51 8.39
CA ALA A 101 9.80 -1.78 9.50
C ALA A 101 8.84 -0.78 10.14
N TRP A 102 8.06 -0.04 9.35
CA TRP A 102 7.02 0.86 9.86
C TRP A 102 5.92 0.10 10.62
N GLN A 103 5.47 -1.04 10.10
CA GLN A 103 4.48 -1.89 10.76
C GLN A 103 4.98 -2.38 12.12
N LYS A 104 6.23 -2.86 12.20
CA LYS A 104 6.87 -3.29 13.45
C LYS A 104 6.97 -2.16 14.49
N ARG A 105 7.05 -0.91 14.04
CA ARG A 105 7.07 0.28 14.89
C ARG A 105 5.68 0.78 15.31
N GLY A 106 4.61 0.15 14.81
CA GLY A 106 3.22 0.44 15.17
C GLY A 106 2.41 1.18 14.10
N LEU A 107 2.92 1.32 12.87
CA LEU A 107 2.14 1.86 11.75
C LEU A 107 1.21 0.79 11.17
N SER A 108 -0.09 0.89 11.43
CA SER A 108 -1.07 -0.03 10.83
C SER A 108 -1.71 0.57 9.57
N ARG A 109 -1.92 -0.27 8.55
CA ARG A 109 -2.64 0.11 7.32
C ARG A 109 -4.08 0.49 7.61
N GLY A 110 -4.74 -0.20 8.54
CA GLY A 110 -6.10 0.13 8.98
C GLY A 110 -6.18 1.54 9.58
N ARG A 111 -5.19 1.91 10.40
CA ARG A 111 -5.09 3.27 10.98
C ARG A 111 -4.88 4.34 9.90
N VAL A 112 -3.97 4.10 8.96
CA VAL A 112 -3.75 5.01 7.82
C VAL A 112 -5.01 5.16 6.97
N ARG A 113 -5.71 4.06 6.68
CA ARG A 113 -6.99 4.05 5.94
C ARG A 113 -8.04 4.91 6.65
N LYS A 114 -8.24 4.69 7.95
CA LYS A 114 -9.22 5.38 8.78
C LYS A 114 -8.98 6.90 8.79
N HIS A 115 -7.73 7.32 8.95
CA HIS A 115 -7.37 8.75 8.92
C HIS A 115 -7.58 9.36 7.52
N ILE A 116 -7.18 8.68 6.44
CA ILE A 116 -7.44 9.16 5.07
C ILE A 116 -8.94 9.29 4.82
N PHE A 117 -9.74 8.31 5.22
CA PHE A 117 -11.20 8.34 5.05
C PHE A 117 -11.83 9.50 5.82
N LYS A 118 -11.33 9.78 7.03
CA LYS A 118 -11.80 10.90 7.85
C LYS A 118 -11.48 12.26 7.20
N ILE A 119 -10.28 12.44 6.64
CA ILE A 119 -9.88 13.68 5.96
C ILE A 119 -10.69 13.87 4.66
N MET A 120 -10.87 12.80 3.91
CA MET A 120 -11.56 12.84 2.61
C MET A 120 -13.09 12.81 2.72
N GLY A 121 -13.64 12.33 3.84
CA GLY A 121 -15.05 11.98 3.96
C GLY A 121 -15.45 10.82 3.05
N TRP A 122 -14.56 9.85 2.86
CA TRP A 122 -14.80 8.68 1.99
C TRP A 122 -15.44 7.53 2.76
N ASP A 123 -16.51 6.96 2.19
CA ASP A 123 -17.08 5.70 2.67
C ASP A 123 -16.28 4.47 2.18
N ASN A 124 -15.69 4.58 0.98
CA ASN A 124 -14.87 3.55 0.34
C ASN A 124 -13.70 4.17 -0.42
N ILE A 125 -12.63 3.39 -0.63
CA ILE A 125 -11.52 3.82 -1.50
C ILE A 125 -12.09 4.01 -2.92
N PRO A 126 -11.92 5.19 -3.53
CA PRO A 126 -12.39 5.42 -4.90
C PRO A 126 -11.64 4.52 -5.88
N ASP A 127 -12.36 3.98 -6.86
CA ASP A 127 -11.79 3.19 -7.97
C ASP A 127 -11.22 4.12 -9.04
N ILE A 128 -10.14 4.80 -8.68
CA ILE A 128 -9.38 5.73 -9.53
C ILE A 128 -7.89 5.41 -9.42
N PRO A 129 -7.07 5.85 -10.38
CA PRO A 129 -5.62 5.64 -10.32
C PRO A 129 -4.99 6.19 -9.03
N ILE A 130 -3.96 5.50 -8.52
CA ILE A 130 -3.33 5.84 -7.24
C ILE A 130 -2.79 7.27 -7.22
N HIS A 131 -2.23 7.76 -8.32
CA HIS A 131 -1.78 9.15 -8.42
C HIS A 131 -2.92 10.17 -8.24
N GLU A 132 -4.13 9.86 -8.72
CA GLU A 132 -5.31 10.70 -8.51
C GLU A 132 -5.77 10.67 -7.05
N ILE A 133 -5.72 9.49 -6.41
CA ILE A 133 -5.98 9.34 -4.96
C ILE A 133 -5.02 10.25 -4.19
N VAL A 134 -3.72 10.17 -4.48
CA VAL A 134 -2.70 11.03 -3.83
C VAL A 134 -3.01 12.51 -4.04
N SER A 135 -3.37 12.91 -5.26
CA SER A 135 -3.71 14.30 -5.59
C SER A 135 -4.90 14.81 -4.76
N GLN A 136 -5.97 14.02 -4.66
CA GLN A 136 -7.13 14.37 -3.86
C GLN A 136 -6.82 14.46 -2.37
N VAL A 137 -6.10 13.47 -1.81
CA VAL A 137 -5.71 13.47 -0.40
C VAL A 137 -4.77 14.64 -0.10
N LYS A 138 -3.82 14.96 -0.98
CA LYS A 138 -2.96 16.15 -0.82
C LYS A 138 -3.76 17.45 -0.82
N GLY A 139 -4.73 17.57 -1.72
CA GLY A 139 -5.62 18.73 -1.77
C GLY A 139 -6.35 18.91 -0.44
N LYS A 140 -6.98 17.85 0.05
CA LYS A 140 -7.72 17.88 1.33
C LYS A 140 -6.83 18.04 2.55
N ALA A 141 -5.65 17.42 2.57
CA ALA A 141 -4.66 17.61 3.62
C ALA A 141 -4.17 19.06 3.68
N TYR A 142 -3.91 19.69 2.53
CA TYR A 142 -3.54 21.09 2.45
C TYR A 142 -4.69 21.99 2.94
N GLU A 143 -5.92 21.73 2.51
CA GLU A 143 -7.11 22.42 3.04
C GLU A 143 -7.24 22.24 4.55
N ALA A 144 -7.05 21.03 5.09
CA ALA A 144 -7.16 20.77 6.53
C ALA A 144 -6.11 21.54 7.35
N THR A 145 -4.88 21.62 6.85
CA THR A 145 -3.80 22.39 7.53
C THR A 145 -3.96 23.90 7.42
N HIS A 146 -4.64 24.41 6.39
CA HIS A 146 -4.81 25.86 6.16
C HIS A 146 -6.20 26.40 6.53
N ALA A 147 -7.22 25.55 6.67
CA ALA A 147 -8.56 25.95 7.08
C ALA A 147 -8.66 26.26 8.59
N GLU A 148 -7.65 25.88 9.39
CA GLU A 148 -7.54 26.20 10.81
C GLU A 148 -6.85 27.57 11.08
N SER A 149 -6.62 28.39 10.04
CA SER A 149 -6.04 29.75 10.15
C SER A 149 -7.07 30.88 10.15
#